data_AF-A0A521V4H0-F1
#
_entry.id   AF-A0A521V4H0-F1
#
_cell.length_a   1.000
_cell.length_b   1.000
_cell.length_c   1.000
_cell.angle_alpha   90.00
_cell.angle_beta   90.00
_cell.angle_gamma   90.00
#
_symmetry.space_group_name_H-M   'P 1'
#
loop_
_entity.id
_entity.type
_entity.pdbx_description
1 polymer ?
#
loop_
_entity_poly.entity_id
_entity_poly.type
_entity_poly.pdbx_seq_one_letter_code
_entity_poly.pdbx_strand_id
1 'polypeptide(L)'
;MTEAGGTPGVFDARHYTYLPAWAKGAVLAAATLLLFLAAVMIYRTLGRDDAGDNILFYLSLAQTGALALIFAIIILFSTRDANVHDLHRLGDQFLLNYVTDALKKVSVPALGIDRFDVRDLGRKDIYGRVLEMQSPKLDLRIWIGHNVRRLLVIYFVPLGEGDDVEKLEQHLAHTFEGSRIAGYTVGFEPARQGDQHFVSIWAKAETSTEFLYNPREKLFWAQDIAMMTQSFLRSVQRKQIPIACKLEPGPL
;
A
#
# COMPACT_ATOMS: atom_id res chain seq x y z
N MET A 1 10.63 -27.05 -5.78
CA MET A 1 10.62 -27.78 -4.50
C MET A 1 9.18 -28.10 -4.19
N THR A 2 8.86 -29.39 -4.24
CA THR A 2 7.54 -30.00 -4.01
C THR A 2 7.18 -29.94 -2.54
N GLU A 3 6.11 -29.22 -2.18
CA GLU A 3 5.53 -29.32 -0.84
C GLU A 3 4.76 -30.65 -0.73
N ALA A 4 5.23 -31.47 0.20
CA ALA A 4 4.61 -32.73 0.59
C ALA A 4 3.23 -32.48 1.20
N GLY A 5 2.27 -33.33 0.82
CA GLY A 5 0.91 -33.33 1.37
C GLY A 5 0.91 -33.53 2.88
N GLY A 6 0.58 -32.45 3.60
CA GLY A 6 0.18 -32.52 5.00
C GLY A 6 -1.24 -33.06 5.10
N THR A 7 -1.45 -33.99 6.02
CA THR A 7 -2.76 -34.45 6.47
C THR A 7 -3.69 -33.27 6.74
N PRO A 8 -4.99 -33.32 6.35
CA PRO A 8 -5.92 -32.25 6.63
C PRO A 8 -6.12 -32.16 8.14
N GLY A 9 -5.41 -31.24 8.78
CA GLY A 9 -5.70 -30.85 10.14
C GLY A 9 -7.13 -30.34 10.18
N VAL A 10 -7.96 -30.93 11.06
CA VAL A 10 -9.36 -30.55 11.30
C VAL A 10 -9.49 -29.07 11.74
N PHE A 11 -8.38 -28.38 11.96
CA PHE A 11 -8.24 -26.96 12.25
C PHE A 11 -7.31 -26.26 11.26
N ASP A 12 -7.69 -26.18 9.99
CA ASP A 12 -7.03 -25.27 9.06
C ASP A 12 -7.55 -23.84 9.29
N ALA A 13 -6.79 -23.05 10.06
CA ALA A 13 -7.11 -21.66 10.38
C ALA A 13 -7.42 -20.81 9.13
N ARG A 14 -6.91 -21.21 7.96
CA ARG A 14 -7.16 -20.56 6.67
C ARG A 14 -8.63 -20.60 6.27
N HIS A 15 -9.40 -21.63 6.63
CA HIS A 15 -10.82 -21.73 6.31
C HIS A 15 -11.69 -20.77 7.16
N TYR A 16 -11.25 -20.45 8.39
CA TYR A 16 -11.95 -19.51 9.26
C TYR A 16 -11.64 -18.04 8.93
N THR A 17 -10.51 -17.77 8.25
CA THR A 17 -10.15 -16.42 7.78
C THR A 17 -11.15 -15.85 6.76
N TYR A 18 -11.90 -16.70 6.06
CA TYR A 18 -12.88 -16.27 5.05
C TYR A 18 -14.32 -16.12 5.57
N LEU A 19 -14.55 -16.19 6.89
CA LEU A 19 -15.88 -15.96 7.44
C LEU A 19 -16.38 -14.53 7.10
N PRO A 20 -17.63 -14.37 6.63
CA PRO A 20 -18.19 -13.06 6.33
C PRO A 20 -18.32 -12.24 7.62
N ALA A 21 -18.23 -10.91 7.50
CA ALA A 21 -18.19 -9.99 8.64
C ALA A 21 -19.40 -10.14 9.59
N TRP A 22 -20.58 -10.44 9.05
CA TRP A 22 -21.79 -10.68 9.85
C TRP A 22 -21.67 -11.93 10.74
N ALA A 23 -21.04 -13.00 10.25
CA ALA A 23 -20.86 -14.24 11.00
C ALA A 23 -19.85 -14.03 12.15
N LYS A 24 -18.79 -13.26 11.90
CA LYS A 24 -17.83 -12.86 12.96
C LYS A 24 -18.52 -12.04 14.04
N GLY A 25 -19.35 -11.07 13.65
CA GLY A 25 -20.16 -10.28 14.57
C GLY A 25 -21.11 -11.15 15.41
N ALA A 26 -21.76 -12.14 14.78
CA ALA A 26 -22.65 -13.07 15.48
C ALA A 26 -21.92 -13.94 16.51
N VAL A 27 -20.74 -14.48 16.16
CA VAL A 27 -19.91 -15.26 17.09
C VAL A 27 -19.44 -14.41 18.28
N LEU A 28 -18.98 -13.18 18.02
CA LEU A 28 -18.56 -12.27 19.07
C LEU A 28 -19.74 -11.93 20.00
N ALA A 29 -20.91 -11.59 19.44
CA ALA A 29 -22.10 -11.27 20.20
C ALA A 29 -22.58 -12.45 21.05
N ALA A 30 -22.58 -13.68 20.49
CA ALA A 30 -22.94 -14.89 21.21
C ALA A 30 -21.98 -15.19 22.36
N ALA A 31 -20.66 -15.07 22.13
CA ALA A 31 -19.65 -15.29 23.16
C ALA A 31 -19.74 -14.25 24.29
N THR A 32 -19.93 -12.96 23.95
CA THR A 32 -20.15 -11.90 24.94
C THR A 32 -21.44 -12.11 25.72
N LEU A 33 -22.52 -12.52 25.06
CA LEU A 33 -23.79 -12.81 25.72
C LEU A 33 -23.67 -14.00 26.68
N LEU A 34 -22.98 -15.07 26.28
CA LEU A 34 -22.73 -16.24 27.14
C LEU A 34 -21.92 -15.86 28.39
N LEU A 35 -20.85 -15.07 28.22
CA LEU A 35 -20.07 -14.55 29.34
C LEU A 35 -20.90 -13.69 30.28
N PHE A 36 -21.73 -12.80 29.72
CA PHE A 36 -22.60 -11.93 30.50
C PHE A 36 -23.63 -12.74 31.28
N LEU A 37 -24.30 -13.71 30.64
CA LEU A 37 -25.26 -14.59 31.30
C LEU A 37 -24.60 -15.42 32.41
N ALA A 38 -23.42 -15.99 32.15
CA ALA A 38 -22.68 -16.73 33.16
C ALA A 38 -22.31 -15.85 34.36
N ALA A 39 -21.85 -14.62 34.13
CA ALA A 39 -21.52 -13.66 35.19
C ALA A 39 -22.75 -13.29 36.04
N VAL A 40 -23.89 -13.01 35.39
CA VAL A 40 -25.16 -12.71 36.08
C VAL A 40 -25.61 -13.89 36.94
N MET A 41 -25.51 -15.12 36.41
CA MET A 41 -25.91 -16.33 37.13
C MET A 41 -25.00 -16.59 38.33
N ILE A 42 -23.68 -16.46 38.17
CA ILE A 42 -22.70 -16.57 39.27
C ILE A 42 -23.02 -15.54 40.37
N TYR A 43 -23.20 -14.27 40.00
CA TYR A 43 -23.55 -13.20 40.94
C TYR A 43 -24.84 -13.51 41.71
N ARG A 44 -25.87 -14.02 41.03
CA ARG A 44 -27.15 -14.36 41.65
C ARG A 44 -27.07 -15.57 42.59
N THR A 45 -26.13 -16.48 42.38
CA THR A 45 -25.90 -17.63 43.26
C THR A 45 -24.92 -17.36 44.40
N LEU A 46 -24.13 -16.27 44.34
CA LEU A 46 -23.31 -15.85 45.46
C LEU A 46 -24.21 -15.52 46.67
N GLY A 47 -24.11 -16.31 47.73
CA GLY A 47 -24.89 -16.12 48.97
C GLY A 47 -26.09 -17.06 49.15
N ARG A 48 -26.24 -18.10 48.31
CA ARG A 48 -27.20 -19.19 48.53
C ARG A 48 -26.46 -20.49 48.87
N ASP A 49 -26.77 -21.08 50.02
CA ASP A 49 -26.08 -22.25 50.57
C ASP A 49 -26.27 -23.55 49.76
N ASP A 50 -27.31 -23.60 48.91
CA ASP A 50 -27.70 -24.79 48.12
C ASP A 50 -27.21 -24.75 46.66
N ALA A 51 -26.29 -23.83 46.32
CA ALA A 51 -25.94 -23.53 44.93
C ALA A 51 -24.66 -24.21 44.39
N GLY A 52 -24.00 -25.07 45.18
CA GLY A 52 -22.69 -25.64 44.87
C GLY A 52 -22.58 -26.30 43.48
N ASP A 53 -23.57 -27.12 43.10
CA ASP A 53 -23.57 -27.85 41.83
C ASP A 53 -23.78 -26.92 40.62
N ASN A 54 -24.57 -25.85 40.77
CA ASN A 54 -24.87 -24.92 39.69
C ASN A 54 -23.71 -23.97 39.40
N ILE A 55 -22.88 -23.66 40.40
CA ILE A 55 -21.71 -22.79 40.24
C ILE A 55 -20.69 -23.40 39.27
N LEU A 56 -20.46 -24.72 39.34
CA LEU A 56 -19.55 -25.42 38.42
C LEU A 56 -20.05 -25.33 36.98
N PHE A 57 -21.36 -25.47 36.76
CA PHE A 57 -21.97 -25.32 35.45
C PHE A 57 -21.79 -23.90 34.90
N TYR A 58 -22.06 -22.86 35.69
CA TYR A 58 -21.88 -21.47 35.24
C TYR A 58 -20.41 -21.12 34.99
N LEU A 59 -19.49 -21.69 35.78
CA LEU A 59 -18.05 -21.52 35.57
C LEU A 59 -17.61 -22.14 34.24
N SER A 60 -18.11 -23.34 33.90
CA SER A 60 -17.85 -23.97 32.61
C SER A 60 -18.39 -23.12 31.45
N LEU A 61 -19.61 -22.58 31.59
CA LEU A 61 -20.20 -21.69 30.59
C LEU A 61 -19.38 -20.41 30.39
N ALA A 62 -18.88 -19.82 31.48
CA ALA A 62 -18.01 -18.66 31.43
C ALA A 62 -16.68 -18.98 30.73
N GLN A 63 -16.07 -20.13 31.04
CA GLN A 63 -14.83 -20.58 30.40
C GLN A 63 -15.01 -20.80 28.89
N THR A 64 -16.11 -21.46 28.48
CA THR A 64 -16.43 -21.65 27.05
C THR A 64 -16.65 -20.32 26.35
N GLY A 65 -17.40 -19.39 26.97
CA GLY A 65 -17.60 -18.05 26.43
C GLY A 65 -16.29 -17.26 26.31
N ALA A 66 -15.42 -17.32 27.31
CA ALA A 66 -14.09 -16.69 27.27
C ALA A 66 -13.22 -17.26 26.16
N LEU A 67 -13.17 -18.59 26.03
CA LEU A 67 -12.40 -19.26 24.99
C LEU A 67 -12.92 -18.89 23.59
N ALA A 68 -14.23 -18.90 23.39
CA ALA A 68 -14.86 -18.49 22.14
C ALA A 68 -14.56 -17.02 21.79
N LEU A 69 -14.52 -16.13 22.79
CA LEU A 69 -14.16 -14.74 22.60
C LEU A 69 -12.70 -14.58 22.17
N ILE A 70 -11.77 -15.31 22.82
CA ILE A 70 -10.36 -15.32 22.47
C ILE A 70 -10.18 -15.78 21.01
N PHE A 71 -10.82 -16.88 20.61
CA PHE A 71 -10.79 -17.35 19.22
C PHE A 71 -11.40 -16.35 18.24
N ALA A 72 -12.53 -15.72 18.60
CA ALA A 72 -13.16 -14.71 17.76
C ALA A 72 -12.25 -13.49 17.55
N ILE A 73 -11.53 -13.06 18.59
CA ILE A 73 -10.54 -11.98 18.51
C ILE A 73 -9.39 -12.40 17.58
N ILE A 74 -8.81 -13.59 17.76
CA ILE A 74 -7.72 -14.10 16.91
C ILE A 74 -8.16 -14.15 15.44
N ILE A 75 -9.36 -14.67 15.17
CA ILE A 75 -9.91 -14.73 13.80
C ILE A 75 -10.08 -13.31 13.25
N LEU A 76 -10.71 -12.40 13.99
CA LEU A 76 -10.90 -11.01 13.55
C LEU A 76 -9.59 -10.34 13.15
N PHE A 77 -8.54 -10.47 13.97
CA PHE A 77 -7.22 -9.92 13.67
C PHE A 77 -6.55 -10.61 12.47
N SER A 78 -6.67 -11.94 12.33
CA SER A 78 -6.13 -12.68 11.18
C SER A 78 -6.83 -12.33 9.87
N THR A 79 -8.10 -11.91 9.90
CA THR A 79 -8.87 -11.64 8.68
C THR A 79 -8.63 -10.26 8.08
N ARG A 80 -7.96 -9.37 8.82
CA ARG A 80 -7.61 -8.03 8.35
C ARG A 80 -6.70 -8.07 7.12
N ASP A 81 -6.03 -9.20 6.89
CA ASP A 81 -5.10 -9.42 5.80
C ASP A 81 -5.77 -9.98 4.53
N ALA A 82 -7.06 -10.40 4.59
CA ALA A 82 -7.70 -11.18 3.53
C ALA A 82 -8.73 -10.43 2.67
N ASN A 83 -9.05 -9.15 2.95
CA ASN A 83 -10.05 -8.41 2.17
C ASN A 83 -9.41 -7.59 1.04
N VAL A 84 -9.54 -8.08 -0.20
CA VAL A 84 -9.05 -7.42 -1.41
C VAL A 84 -9.62 -6.00 -1.58
N HIS A 85 -10.86 -5.76 -1.16
CA HIS A 85 -11.46 -4.42 -1.25
C HIS A 85 -10.76 -3.42 -0.32
N ASP A 86 -10.39 -3.86 0.89
CA ASP A 86 -9.63 -3.03 1.83
C ASP A 86 -8.22 -2.77 1.32
N LEU A 87 -7.56 -3.76 0.70
CA LEU A 87 -6.24 -3.58 0.09
C LEU A 87 -6.29 -2.54 -1.04
N HIS A 88 -7.31 -2.57 -1.91
CA HIS A 88 -7.50 -1.54 -2.93
C HIS A 88 -7.69 -0.15 -2.32
N ARG A 89 -8.56 -0.04 -1.31
CA ARG A 89 -8.82 1.23 -0.61
C ARG A 89 -7.56 1.78 0.07
N LEU A 90 -6.78 0.92 0.73
CA LEU A 90 -5.52 1.31 1.38
C LEU A 90 -4.46 1.70 0.36
N GLY A 91 -4.37 1.00 -0.78
CA GLY A 91 -3.50 1.36 -1.89
C GLY A 91 -3.86 2.73 -2.48
N ASP A 92 -5.14 2.99 -2.72
CA ASP A 92 -5.61 4.30 -3.16
C ASP A 92 -5.29 5.40 -2.14
N GLN A 93 -5.53 5.14 -0.86
CA GLN A 93 -5.22 6.09 0.19
C GLN A 93 -3.71 6.39 0.26
N PHE A 94 -2.87 5.39 0.03
CA PHE A 94 -1.42 5.58 -0.06
C PHE A 94 -1.06 6.54 -1.20
N LEU A 95 -1.55 6.30 -2.42
CA LEU A 95 -1.25 7.13 -3.59
C LEU A 95 -1.84 8.55 -3.47
N LEU A 96 -3.10 8.67 -3.07
CA LEU A 96 -3.82 9.95 -3.06
C LEU A 96 -3.45 10.86 -1.90
N ASN A 97 -3.05 10.29 -0.76
CA ASN A 97 -2.73 11.09 0.42
C ASN A 97 -1.23 11.12 0.63
N TYR A 98 -0.62 9.97 0.94
CA TYR A 98 0.78 9.94 1.38
C TYR A 98 1.75 10.35 0.27
N VAL A 99 1.62 9.75 -0.92
CA VAL A 99 2.50 10.08 -2.05
C VAL A 99 2.26 11.51 -2.51
N THR A 100 0.99 11.90 -2.68
CA THR A 100 0.62 13.27 -3.09
C THR A 100 1.14 14.32 -2.11
N ASP A 101 1.00 14.12 -0.80
CA ASP A 101 1.50 15.06 0.22
C ASP A 101 3.03 15.09 0.32
N ALA A 102 3.70 13.99 0.00
CA ALA A 102 5.15 13.97 -0.11
C ALA A 102 5.62 14.73 -1.38
N LEU A 103 4.96 14.53 -2.52
CA LEU A 103 5.27 15.19 -3.78
C LEU A 103 5.06 16.72 -3.71
N LYS A 104 4.06 17.20 -2.99
CA LYS A 104 3.86 18.65 -2.75
C LYS A 104 5.08 19.33 -2.11
N LYS A 105 5.89 18.58 -1.36
CA LYS A 105 7.09 19.08 -0.66
C LYS A 105 8.35 19.07 -1.52
N VAL A 106 8.28 18.51 -2.73
CA VAL A 106 9.40 18.52 -3.67
C VAL A 106 9.72 19.96 -4.05
N SER A 107 11.01 20.29 -4.01
CA SER A 107 11.51 21.63 -4.32
C SER A 107 12.65 21.57 -5.33
N VAL A 108 12.66 22.55 -6.24
CA VAL A 108 13.72 22.77 -7.22
C VAL A 108 14.22 24.21 -7.08
N PRO A 109 15.12 24.49 -6.12
CA PRO A 109 15.59 25.85 -5.84
C PRO A 109 16.25 26.53 -7.05
N ALA A 110 16.90 25.76 -7.94
CA ALA A 110 17.50 26.27 -9.17
C ALA A 110 16.47 26.91 -10.12
N LEU A 111 15.21 26.51 -10.03
CA LEU A 111 14.10 27.12 -10.77
C LEU A 111 13.30 28.08 -9.88
N GLY A 112 13.65 28.27 -8.60
CA GLY A 112 12.84 29.01 -7.63
C GLY A 112 11.47 28.38 -7.40
N ILE A 113 11.39 27.04 -7.41
CA ILE A 113 10.19 26.28 -7.09
C ILE A 113 10.36 25.70 -5.69
N ASP A 114 9.58 26.19 -4.73
CA ASP A 114 9.64 25.71 -3.34
C ASP A 114 8.66 24.57 -3.06
N ARG A 115 7.59 24.47 -3.86
CA ARG A 115 6.55 23.45 -3.76
C ARG A 115 5.83 23.28 -5.10
N PHE A 116 5.21 22.12 -5.26
CA PHE A 116 4.29 21.84 -6.36
C PHE A 116 2.86 21.74 -5.84
N ASP A 117 1.90 22.18 -6.65
CA ASP A 117 0.54 21.67 -6.51
C ASP A 117 0.46 20.29 -7.17
N VAL A 118 -0.25 19.35 -6.58
CA VAL A 118 -0.28 17.97 -7.08
C VAL A 118 -1.71 17.55 -7.30
N ARG A 119 -2.06 17.31 -8.56
CA ARG A 119 -3.40 16.93 -9.00
C ARG A 119 -3.42 15.47 -9.45
N ASP A 120 -4.40 14.72 -8.96
CA ASP A 120 -4.71 13.39 -9.50
C ASP A 120 -5.49 13.54 -10.81
N LEU A 121 -4.95 13.00 -11.90
CA LEU A 121 -5.62 12.93 -13.20
C LEU A 121 -6.43 11.63 -13.37
N GLY A 122 -6.44 10.77 -12.35
CA GLY A 122 -7.22 9.54 -12.29
C GLY A 122 -6.41 8.30 -12.62
N ARG A 123 -7.11 7.16 -12.58
CA ARG A 123 -6.56 5.86 -12.96
C ARG A 123 -6.57 5.70 -14.47
N LYS A 124 -5.45 5.22 -15.03
CA LYS A 124 -5.35 4.82 -16.44
C LYS A 124 -5.16 3.32 -16.62
N ASP A 125 -5.14 2.57 -15.53
CA ASP A 125 -4.95 1.12 -15.52
C ASP A 125 -5.55 0.48 -14.25
N ILE A 126 -5.13 -0.76 -13.98
CA ILE A 126 -5.64 -1.66 -12.95
C ILE A 126 -5.25 -1.22 -11.52
N TYR A 127 -4.08 -0.59 -11.31
CA TYR A 127 -3.50 -0.37 -9.98
C TYR A 127 -2.66 0.91 -9.80
N GLY A 128 -2.60 1.80 -10.81
CA GLY A 128 -1.85 3.04 -10.76
C GLY A 128 -2.64 4.27 -11.20
N ARG A 129 -2.01 5.42 -10.97
CA ARG A 129 -2.59 6.75 -11.17
C ARG A 129 -1.59 7.67 -11.83
N VAL A 130 -2.10 8.60 -12.62
CA VAL A 130 -1.30 9.70 -13.17
C VAL A 130 -1.43 10.89 -12.24
N LEU A 131 -0.31 11.30 -11.67
CA LEU A 131 -0.21 12.51 -10.86
C LEU A 131 0.46 13.61 -11.68
N GLU A 132 -0.13 14.79 -11.65
CA GLU A 132 0.41 16.00 -12.27
C GLU A 132 0.92 16.94 -11.19
N MET A 133 2.22 17.20 -11.21
CA MET A 133 2.90 18.18 -10.36
C MET A 133 2.99 19.49 -11.12
N GLN A 134 2.31 20.52 -10.64
CA GLN A 134 2.21 21.82 -11.29
C GLN A 134 2.94 22.91 -10.50
N SER A 135 3.60 23.81 -11.23
CA SER A 135 4.17 25.05 -10.70
C SER A 135 4.17 26.11 -11.81
N PRO A 136 4.30 27.42 -11.50
CA PRO A 136 4.34 28.46 -12.52
C PRO A 136 5.44 28.31 -13.58
N LYS A 137 6.45 27.46 -13.35
CA LYS A 137 7.64 27.31 -14.20
C LYS A 137 7.81 25.92 -14.78
N LEU A 138 7.11 24.93 -14.24
CA LEU A 138 7.28 23.54 -14.60
C LEU A 138 6.04 22.73 -14.25
N ASP A 139 5.60 21.94 -15.22
CA ASP A 139 4.62 20.89 -15.03
C ASP A 139 5.28 19.54 -15.29
N LEU A 140 5.00 18.55 -14.45
CA LEU A 140 5.50 17.19 -14.60
C LEU A 140 4.36 16.20 -14.39
N ARG A 141 4.17 15.29 -15.34
CA ARG A 141 3.28 14.14 -15.17
C ARG A 141 4.11 12.91 -14.83
N ILE A 142 3.72 12.23 -13.76
CA ILE A 142 4.34 11.00 -13.28
C ILE A 142 3.23 9.96 -13.17
N TRP A 143 3.52 8.74 -13.59
CA TRP A 143 2.64 7.62 -13.28
C TRP A 143 3.16 6.87 -12.06
N ILE A 144 2.29 6.60 -11.09
CA ILE A 144 2.65 5.88 -9.86
C ILE A 144 1.63 4.77 -9.62
N GLY A 145 2.13 3.55 -9.46
CA GLY A 145 1.32 2.36 -9.22
C GLY A 145 1.80 1.56 -8.04
N HIS A 146 0.85 0.94 -7.34
CA HIS A 146 1.15 -0.01 -6.27
C HIS A 146 0.32 -1.29 -6.45
N ASN A 147 0.98 -2.39 -6.81
CA ASN A 147 0.38 -3.70 -6.96
C ASN A 147 0.76 -4.60 -5.78
N VAL A 148 0.13 -4.35 -4.62
CA VAL A 148 0.25 -5.08 -3.33
C VAL A 148 1.67 -5.21 -2.75
N ARG A 149 2.61 -5.75 -3.52
CA ARG A 149 4.03 -5.98 -3.19
C ARG A 149 5.00 -5.26 -4.11
N ARG A 150 4.51 -4.54 -5.11
CA ARG A 150 5.35 -3.83 -6.08
C ARG A 150 4.93 -2.38 -6.16
N LEU A 151 5.91 -1.50 -5.97
CA LEU A 151 5.79 -0.07 -6.20
C LEU A 151 6.45 0.27 -7.54
N LEU A 152 5.78 1.08 -8.33
CA LEU A 152 6.27 1.53 -9.62
C LEU A 152 6.09 3.04 -9.74
N VAL A 153 7.14 3.71 -10.18
CA VAL A 153 7.15 5.13 -10.54
C VAL A 153 7.69 5.24 -11.95
N ILE A 154 6.96 5.92 -12.83
CA ILE A 154 7.37 6.09 -14.22
C ILE A 154 7.46 7.57 -14.55
N TYR A 155 8.62 7.97 -15.07
CA TYR A 155 8.88 9.30 -15.60
C TYR A 155 8.91 9.26 -17.14
N PHE A 156 8.55 10.38 -17.77
CA PHE A 156 8.44 10.47 -19.22
C PHE A 156 9.30 11.62 -19.74
N VAL A 157 10.29 11.27 -20.56
CA VAL A 157 11.23 12.22 -21.16
C VAL A 157 11.04 12.18 -22.68
N PRO A 158 10.65 13.29 -23.33
CA PRO A 158 10.49 13.30 -24.77
C PRO A 158 11.87 13.13 -25.43
N LEU A 159 11.88 12.41 -26.55
CA LEU A 159 13.05 12.22 -27.40
C LEU A 159 12.90 13.07 -28.65
N GLY A 160 13.92 13.86 -28.96
CA GLY A 160 14.13 14.48 -30.27
C GLY A 160 14.71 13.52 -31.30
N GLU A 161 14.78 13.99 -32.55
CA GLU A 161 15.46 13.25 -33.62
C GLU A 161 16.96 13.13 -33.31
N GLY A 162 17.45 11.90 -33.22
CA GLY A 162 18.87 11.62 -32.93
C GLY A 162 19.22 11.56 -31.44
N ASP A 163 18.23 11.65 -30.53
CA ASP A 163 18.48 11.44 -29.11
C ASP A 163 18.86 9.97 -28.82
N ASP A 164 19.88 9.81 -27.99
CA ASP A 164 20.44 8.53 -27.57
C ASP A 164 19.97 8.18 -26.16
N VAL A 165 19.24 7.06 -26.06
CA VAL A 165 18.71 6.54 -24.78
C VAL A 165 19.86 6.18 -23.83
N GLU A 166 20.98 5.66 -24.34
CA GLU A 166 22.14 5.31 -23.51
C GLU A 166 22.76 6.57 -22.89
N LYS A 167 22.84 7.66 -23.66
CA LYS A 167 23.30 8.95 -23.17
C LYS A 167 22.36 9.54 -22.11
N LEU A 168 21.04 9.41 -22.31
CA LEU A 168 20.05 9.80 -21.30
C LEU A 168 20.22 9.00 -20.00
N GLU A 169 20.40 7.69 -20.12
CA GLU A 169 20.66 6.80 -18.98
C GLU A 169 21.93 7.22 -18.24
N GLN A 170 23.03 7.48 -18.96
CA GLN A 170 24.28 7.97 -18.36
C GLN A 170 24.10 9.31 -17.64
N HIS A 171 23.34 10.25 -18.22
CA HIS A 171 23.04 11.53 -17.60
C HIS A 171 22.23 11.41 -16.30
N LEU A 172 21.37 10.39 -16.21
CA LEU A 172 20.51 10.13 -15.06
C LEU A 172 21.04 9.03 -14.14
N ALA A 173 22.19 8.43 -14.45
CA ALA A 173 22.76 7.31 -13.69
C ALA A 173 22.92 7.66 -12.21
N HIS A 174 23.45 8.84 -11.90
CA HIS A 174 23.64 9.29 -10.52
C HIS A 174 22.32 9.62 -9.80
N THR A 175 21.29 10.06 -10.53
CA THR A 175 19.95 10.28 -9.96
C THR A 175 19.39 8.98 -9.42
N PHE A 176 19.53 7.91 -10.20
CA PHE A 176 18.93 6.62 -9.88
C PHE A 176 19.85 5.71 -9.06
N GLU A 177 21.13 6.00 -8.97
CA GLU A 177 22.07 5.31 -8.07
C GLU A 177 21.56 5.31 -6.62
N GLY A 178 21.10 6.47 -6.11
CA GLY A 178 20.49 6.57 -4.78
C GLY A 178 19.24 5.70 -4.64
N SER A 179 18.37 5.67 -5.65
CA SER A 179 17.18 4.81 -5.64
C SER A 179 17.54 3.32 -5.70
N ARG A 180 18.61 2.91 -6.39
CA ARG A 180 19.04 1.51 -6.42
C ARG A 180 19.46 1.01 -5.05
N ILE A 181 20.12 1.87 -4.26
CA ILE A 181 20.47 1.56 -2.86
C ILE A 181 19.20 1.37 -2.01
N ALA A 182 18.15 2.14 -2.28
CA ALA A 182 16.84 2.00 -1.63
C ALA A 182 16.04 0.77 -2.11
N GLY A 183 16.55 0.01 -3.09
CA GLY A 183 15.93 -1.23 -3.59
C GLY A 183 15.18 -1.10 -4.90
N TYR A 184 15.30 0.02 -5.62
CA TYR A 184 14.68 0.16 -6.95
C TYR A 184 15.53 -0.49 -8.03
N THR A 185 14.87 -1.19 -8.94
CA THR A 185 15.39 -1.50 -10.27
C THR A 185 14.89 -0.43 -11.23
N VAL A 186 15.80 0.15 -12.03
CA VAL A 186 15.47 1.22 -12.98
C VAL A 186 15.70 0.74 -14.40
N GLY A 187 14.71 0.91 -15.26
CA GLY A 187 14.80 0.60 -16.70
C GLY A 187 14.36 1.77 -17.55
N PHE A 188 14.94 1.88 -18.75
CA PHE A 188 14.64 2.90 -19.75
C PHE A 188 14.01 2.21 -20.96
N GLU A 189 12.77 2.57 -21.29
CA GLU A 189 12.02 1.93 -22.37
C GLU A 189 11.58 3.02 -23.37
N PRO A 190 12.17 3.07 -24.58
CA PRO A 190 11.74 3.98 -25.62
C PRO A 190 10.36 3.60 -26.13
N ALA A 191 9.51 4.59 -26.34
CA ALA A 191 8.12 4.43 -26.70
C ALA A 191 7.64 5.56 -27.62
N ARG A 192 6.51 5.30 -28.28
CA ARG A 192 5.88 6.26 -29.19
C ARG A 192 4.38 6.29 -28.94
N GLN A 193 3.82 7.49 -28.81
CA GLN A 193 2.38 7.73 -28.69
C GLN A 193 1.98 8.80 -29.71
N GLY A 194 1.30 8.37 -30.79
CA GLY A 194 1.08 9.22 -31.96
C GLY A 194 2.40 9.66 -32.59
N ASP A 195 2.61 10.96 -32.74
CA ASP A 195 3.85 11.55 -33.28
C ASP A 195 4.89 11.89 -32.21
N GLN A 196 4.59 11.63 -30.94
CA GLN A 196 5.53 11.91 -29.85
C GLN A 196 6.39 10.69 -29.54
N HIS A 197 7.69 10.88 -29.64
CA HIS A 197 8.71 9.94 -29.23
C HIS A 197 9.17 10.29 -27.81
N PHE A 198 9.32 9.29 -26.94
CA PHE A 198 9.74 9.50 -25.57
C PHE A 198 10.42 8.25 -24.99
N VAL A 199 11.12 8.42 -23.87
CA VAL A 199 11.57 7.33 -23.01
C VAL A 199 10.70 7.32 -21.76
N SER A 200 10.16 6.14 -21.46
CA SER A 200 9.57 5.83 -20.16
C SER A 200 10.66 5.28 -19.24
N ILE A 201 10.85 5.93 -18.10
CA ILE A 201 11.86 5.56 -17.11
C ILE A 201 11.14 4.90 -15.95
N TRP A 202 11.30 3.59 -15.82
CA TRP A 202 10.58 2.77 -14.85
C TRP A 202 11.43 2.50 -13.62
N ALA A 203 11.06 3.08 -12.49
CA ALA A 203 11.63 2.74 -11.19
C ALA A 203 10.69 1.77 -10.47
N LYS A 204 11.14 0.52 -10.27
CA LYS A 204 10.36 -0.59 -9.71
C LYS A 204 10.99 -1.02 -8.38
N ALA A 205 10.21 -1.11 -7.30
CA ALA A 205 10.69 -1.61 -6.02
C ALA A 205 9.73 -2.67 -5.45
N GLU A 206 10.27 -3.62 -4.70
CA GLU A 206 9.46 -4.57 -3.93
C GLU A 206 9.18 -4.02 -2.53
N THR A 207 7.91 -4.05 -2.14
CA THR A 207 7.46 -3.62 -0.81
C THR A 207 7.27 -4.83 0.10
N SER A 208 7.29 -4.59 1.42
CA SER A 208 6.98 -5.62 2.41
C SER A 208 5.53 -6.08 2.31
N THR A 209 5.22 -7.29 2.78
CA THR A 209 3.84 -7.84 2.78
C THR A 209 2.87 -6.96 3.57
N GLU A 210 3.38 -6.30 4.61
CA GLU A 210 2.63 -5.43 5.52
C GLU A 210 2.65 -3.95 5.13
N PHE A 211 3.17 -3.61 3.95
CA PHE A 211 3.36 -2.22 3.52
C PHE A 211 2.08 -1.37 3.68
N LEU A 212 0.93 -1.91 3.25
CA LEU A 212 -0.35 -1.22 3.33
C LEU A 212 -0.92 -1.09 4.75
N TYR A 213 -0.35 -1.80 5.73
CA TYR A 213 -0.80 -1.75 7.12
C TYR A 213 0.20 -1.03 8.03
N ASN A 214 1.47 -0.94 7.63
CA ASN A 214 2.52 -0.29 8.41
C ASN A 214 2.67 1.21 8.04
N PRO A 215 2.32 2.15 8.94
CA PRO A 215 2.44 3.58 8.65
C PRO A 215 3.88 4.05 8.40
N ARG A 216 4.88 3.39 9.00
CA ARG A 216 6.29 3.74 8.82
C ARG A 216 6.74 3.43 7.39
N GLU A 217 6.34 2.28 6.88
CA GLU A 217 6.60 1.88 5.50
C GLU A 217 5.94 2.83 4.50
N LYS A 218 4.65 3.17 4.71
CA LYS A 218 3.96 4.15 3.86
C LYS A 218 4.69 5.48 3.82
N LEU A 219 5.11 5.98 4.98
CA LEU A 219 5.82 7.25 5.05
C LEU A 219 7.19 7.16 4.35
N PHE A 220 7.94 6.09 4.61
CA PHE A 220 9.24 5.83 3.98
C PHE A 220 9.13 5.87 2.46
N TRP A 221 8.25 5.04 1.88
CA TRP A 221 8.11 4.96 0.41
C TRP A 221 7.58 6.26 -0.19
N ALA A 222 6.63 6.94 0.45
CA ALA A 222 6.16 8.23 -0.04
C ALA A 222 7.27 9.29 -0.06
N GLN A 223 8.08 9.36 1.01
CA GLN A 223 9.22 10.28 1.09
C GLN A 223 10.29 9.93 0.07
N ASP A 224 10.59 8.64 -0.09
CA ASP A 224 11.61 8.18 -1.00
C ASP A 224 11.23 8.45 -2.47
N ILE A 225 9.97 8.22 -2.86
CA ILE A 225 9.42 8.65 -4.15
C ILE A 225 9.63 10.16 -4.35
N ALA A 226 9.33 10.98 -3.35
CA ALA A 226 9.50 12.42 -3.44
C ALA A 226 10.98 12.82 -3.57
N MET A 227 11.88 12.20 -2.81
CA MET A 227 13.32 12.45 -2.93
C MET A 227 13.86 12.04 -4.30
N MET A 228 13.46 10.86 -4.81
CA MET A 228 13.82 10.39 -6.14
C MET A 228 13.32 11.37 -7.21
N THR A 229 12.06 11.81 -7.11
CA THR A 229 11.46 12.80 -8.01
C THR A 229 12.22 14.12 -7.97
N GLN A 230 12.59 14.58 -6.78
CA GLN A 230 13.37 15.80 -6.61
C GLN A 230 14.77 15.68 -7.22
N SER A 231 15.43 14.54 -7.04
CA SER A 231 16.74 14.23 -7.64
C SER A 231 16.65 14.19 -9.16
N PHE A 232 15.59 13.57 -9.69
CA PHE A 232 15.29 13.53 -11.12
C PHE A 232 15.13 14.93 -11.69
N LEU A 233 14.25 15.74 -11.10
CA LEU A 233 14.00 17.12 -11.52
C LEU A 233 15.27 18.00 -11.51
N ARG A 234 16.15 17.81 -10.52
CA ARG A 234 17.42 18.53 -10.45
C ARG A 234 18.40 18.10 -11.55
N SER A 235 18.43 16.82 -11.90
CA SER A 235 19.31 16.31 -12.95
C SER A 235 18.86 16.70 -14.34
N VAL A 236 17.56 16.58 -14.63
CA VAL A 236 17.01 17.04 -15.92
C VAL A 236 17.21 18.54 -16.10
N GLN A 237 17.03 19.34 -15.05
CA GLN A 237 17.32 20.77 -15.08
C GLN A 237 18.80 21.06 -15.32
N ARG A 238 19.72 20.40 -14.60
CA ARG A 238 21.17 20.60 -14.74
C ARG A 238 21.68 20.22 -16.14
N LYS A 239 21.08 19.18 -16.73
CA LYS A 239 21.44 18.65 -18.05
C LYS A 239 20.59 19.24 -19.19
N GLN A 240 19.68 20.16 -18.87
CA GLN A 240 18.75 20.77 -19.83
C GLN A 240 17.93 19.74 -20.62
N ILE A 241 17.60 18.61 -19.98
CA ILE A 241 16.78 17.56 -20.57
C ILE A 241 15.32 18.01 -20.52
N PRO A 242 14.59 18.00 -21.65
CA PRO A 242 13.18 18.36 -21.67
C PRO A 242 12.34 17.35 -20.86
N ILE A 243 11.21 17.80 -20.31
CA ILE A 243 10.26 16.95 -19.59
C ILE A 243 8.94 16.96 -20.36
N ALA A 244 8.29 15.79 -20.48
CA ALA A 244 7.04 15.69 -21.20
C ALA A 244 5.87 16.15 -20.33
N CYS A 245 5.45 17.40 -20.47
CA CYS A 245 4.36 17.96 -19.66
C CYS A 245 2.95 17.46 -20.05
N LYS A 246 2.77 16.83 -21.22
CA LYS A 246 1.44 16.53 -21.78
C LYS A 246 1.20 15.09 -22.22
N LEU A 247 2.23 14.23 -22.19
CA LEU A 247 2.00 12.81 -22.43
C LEU A 247 1.05 12.29 -21.35
N GLU A 248 0.12 11.43 -21.77
CA GLU A 248 -0.85 10.81 -20.89
C GLU A 248 -0.36 9.40 -20.58
N PRO A 249 0.45 9.23 -19.53
CA PRO A 249 1.27 8.06 -19.46
C PRO A 249 0.55 6.92 -18.73
N GLY A 250 0.78 5.70 -19.19
CA GLY A 250 0.40 4.48 -18.50
C GLY A 250 1.49 3.43 -18.69
N PRO A 251 1.47 2.34 -17.91
CA PRO A 251 2.32 1.20 -18.18
C PRO A 251 2.02 0.70 -19.60
N LEU A 252 3.05 0.65 -20.44
CA LEU A 252 2.97 0.21 -21.84
C LEU A 252 2.71 -1.29 -21.94
#